data_AF-A0A6V2Y3Y8-F1
#
_entry.id   AF-A0A6V2Y3Y8-F1
#
_cell.length_a   1.000
_cell.length_b   1.000
_cell.length_c   1.000
_cell.angle_alpha   90.00
_cell.angle_beta   90.00
_cell.angle_gamma   90.00
#
_symmetry.space_group_name_H-M   'P 1'
#
loop_
_entity.id
_entity.type
_entity.pdbx_description
1 polymer ?
#
loop_
_entity_poly.entity_id
_entity_poly.type
_entity_poly.pdbx_seq_one_letter_code
_entity_poly.pdbx_strand_id
1 'polypeptide(L)'
;QRRDSCPWTESNAPEMGGCHEDKTFDEAETICADANARLCTAAEMQADCIRSTGCGHDSDLIWAGDIPDGGEPAAPPAAPPPALQAPFRFQKYNGPAVSFPLSAAGAATLSTTDAESPVLSTESLVEFPPDWAPAATHADDADPSAFWAEFEDVVDVQLLRRANPLRPASEFMSLPEIMLGYTMTDGAEAVHSEFPNTWPSELVKHLLSRGTRMDPQIVPQRSATDFVNTDVLLSRMAGWAVSEVSPTAFACKWGNGRARPEEVAWAVSQGNLPGVPASIRAKITNMTLVSATDFTAYPEGSPRHPSYPAMHSAASSAALWVAVMMDLSRAQLADARRLDWAVSRFRTLAGVHYDSDNRVGLSIGQEVIARRLPDFLAQFGADRDAVRRKIEQVRTDWSTYTGFE
;
A
#
# COMPACT_ATOMS: atom_id res chain seq x y z
N GLN A 1 46.35 -36.23 21.21
CA GLN A 1 47.31 -35.43 22.02
C GLN A 1 46.61 -34.27 22.74
N ARG A 2 47.12 -33.79 23.87
CA ARG A 2 46.67 -32.55 24.53
C ARG A 2 47.87 -31.63 24.75
N ARG A 3 47.80 -30.39 24.26
CA ARG A 3 48.75 -29.32 24.55
C ARG A 3 48.08 -28.28 25.45
N ASP A 4 48.85 -27.45 26.14
CA ASP A 4 48.33 -26.54 27.18
C ASP A 4 47.23 -25.59 26.70
N SER A 5 47.21 -25.26 25.40
CA SER A 5 46.19 -24.41 24.75
C SER A 5 45.25 -25.15 23.79
N CYS A 6 45.35 -26.49 23.70
CA CYS A 6 44.59 -27.28 22.73
C CYS A 6 43.64 -28.26 23.43
N PRO A 7 42.44 -28.50 22.86
CA PRO A 7 41.60 -29.62 23.30
C PRO A 7 42.32 -30.94 23.05
N TRP A 8 41.75 -32.03 23.55
CA TRP A 8 42.22 -33.36 23.21
C TRP A 8 41.82 -33.67 21.77
N THR A 9 42.80 -33.91 20.90
CA THR A 9 42.61 -34.20 19.47
C THR A 9 43.24 -35.54 19.14
N GLU A 10 42.56 -36.36 18.34
CA GLU A 10 43.08 -37.66 17.89
C GLU A 10 42.51 -37.97 16.52
N SER A 11 43.32 -38.54 15.63
CA SER A 11 42.88 -38.95 14.28
C SER A 11 42.86 -40.47 14.11
N ASN A 12 43.47 -41.25 15.03
CA ASN A 12 43.51 -42.71 14.94
C ASN A 12 42.85 -43.43 16.12
N ALA A 13 41.91 -42.77 16.81
CA ALA A 13 41.27 -43.32 17.99
C ALA A 13 40.55 -44.65 17.66
N PRO A 14 40.69 -45.70 18.50
CA PRO A 14 39.99 -46.98 18.29
C PRO A 14 38.47 -46.81 18.15
N GLU A 15 37.89 -45.86 18.88
CA GLU A 15 36.46 -45.52 18.87
C GLU A 15 36.01 -44.92 17.54
N MET A 16 36.93 -44.31 16.77
CA MET A 16 36.65 -43.80 15.43
C MET A 16 36.78 -44.89 14.35
N GLY A 17 37.20 -46.11 14.68
CA GLY A 17 37.33 -47.20 13.72
C GLY A 17 38.58 -47.15 12.83
N GLY A 18 39.61 -46.39 13.23
CA GLY A 18 40.88 -46.27 12.52
C GLY A 18 41.02 -44.98 11.70
N CYS A 19 41.97 -44.97 10.75
CA CYS A 19 42.22 -43.81 9.90
C CYS A 19 41.21 -43.73 8.74
N HIS A 20 40.72 -42.52 8.47
CA HIS A 20 39.74 -42.25 7.42
C HIS A 20 40.28 -41.24 6.42
N GLU A 21 40.24 -41.60 5.14
CA GLU A 21 40.59 -40.75 4.00
C GLU A 21 39.38 -40.59 3.06
N ASP A 22 39.38 -39.53 2.24
CA ASP A 22 38.35 -39.23 1.22
C ASP A 22 36.89 -39.28 1.72
N LYS A 23 36.64 -38.67 2.89
CA LYS A 23 35.28 -38.54 3.47
C LYS A 23 34.62 -37.22 3.09
N THR A 24 33.32 -37.27 2.89
CA THR A 24 32.49 -36.05 2.83
C THR A 24 32.40 -35.41 4.23
N PHE A 25 31.96 -34.15 4.29
CA PHE A 25 31.81 -33.44 5.56
C PHE A 25 30.85 -34.18 6.52
N ASP A 26 29.68 -34.58 6.03
CA ASP A 26 28.66 -35.29 6.83
C ASP A 26 29.17 -36.64 7.35
N GLU A 27 29.94 -37.37 6.54
CA GLU A 27 30.57 -38.63 6.97
C GLU A 27 31.64 -38.37 8.03
N ALA A 28 32.45 -37.32 7.88
CA ALA A 28 33.47 -36.95 8.84
C ALA A 28 32.87 -36.49 10.18
N GLU A 29 31.77 -35.73 10.14
CA GLU A 29 31.02 -35.34 11.33
C GLU A 29 30.44 -36.56 12.04
N THR A 30 29.85 -37.49 11.28
CA THR A 30 29.30 -38.74 11.81
C THR A 30 30.37 -39.61 12.47
N ILE A 31 31.53 -39.79 11.83
CA ILE A 31 32.66 -40.57 12.39
C ILE A 31 33.11 -39.99 13.74
N CYS A 32 33.24 -38.66 13.85
CA CYS A 32 33.60 -38.04 15.11
C CYS A 32 32.48 -38.15 16.16
N ALA A 33 31.22 -37.96 15.76
CA ALA A 33 30.06 -38.04 16.64
C ALA A 33 29.86 -39.46 17.21
N ASP A 34 30.06 -40.50 16.39
CA ASP A 34 29.96 -41.91 16.81
C ASP A 34 31.04 -42.29 17.84
N ALA A 35 32.20 -41.64 17.79
CA ALA A 35 33.25 -41.73 18.81
C ALA A 35 32.99 -40.81 20.02
N ASN A 36 31.79 -40.22 20.12
CA ASN A 36 31.40 -39.24 21.14
C ASN A 36 32.34 -38.02 21.20
N ALA A 37 32.87 -37.63 20.03
CA ALA A 37 33.74 -36.49 19.77
C ALA A 37 33.08 -35.52 18.78
N ARG A 38 33.82 -34.51 18.33
CA ARG A 38 33.41 -33.58 17.26
C ARG A 38 34.57 -33.32 16.32
N LEU A 39 34.26 -32.84 15.11
CA LEU A 39 35.28 -32.26 14.26
C LEU A 39 35.96 -31.08 14.97
N CYS A 40 37.28 -30.96 14.78
CA CYS A 40 38.05 -29.85 15.31
C CYS A 40 37.67 -28.57 14.58
N THR A 41 37.73 -27.42 15.27
CA THR A 41 37.43 -26.14 14.65
C THR A 41 38.59 -25.64 13.78
N ALA A 42 38.33 -24.82 12.77
CA ALA A 42 39.34 -24.16 11.95
C ALA A 42 40.34 -23.38 12.82
N ALA A 43 39.89 -22.78 13.92
CA ALA A 43 40.76 -22.13 14.89
C ALA A 43 41.69 -23.13 15.60
N GLU A 44 41.19 -24.30 16.01
CA GLU A 44 42.00 -25.38 16.57
C GLU A 44 43.00 -25.92 15.52
N MET A 45 42.59 -26.00 14.26
CA MET A 45 43.48 -26.38 13.16
C MET A 45 44.59 -25.36 12.93
N GLN A 46 44.26 -24.08 12.86
CA GLN A 46 45.22 -22.98 12.70
C GLN A 46 46.18 -22.84 13.89
N ALA A 47 45.75 -23.24 15.09
CA ALA A 47 46.59 -23.29 16.28
C ALA A 47 47.48 -24.54 16.36
N ASP A 48 47.59 -25.32 15.27
CA ASP A 48 48.36 -26.57 15.18
C ASP A 48 47.89 -27.63 16.22
N CYS A 49 46.63 -27.56 16.68
CA CYS A 49 46.12 -28.48 17.71
C CYS A 49 45.84 -29.89 17.19
N ILE A 50 45.65 -30.04 15.88
CA ILE A 50 45.38 -31.33 15.22
C ILE A 50 46.65 -31.97 14.62
N ARG A 51 47.77 -31.27 14.70
CA ARG A 51 49.01 -31.67 14.06
C ARG A 51 49.62 -32.88 14.76
N SER A 52 50.05 -33.84 13.96
CA SER A 52 50.70 -35.08 14.37
C SER A 52 49.84 -35.91 15.33
N THR A 53 48.53 -35.92 15.08
CA THR A 53 47.57 -36.67 15.89
C THR A 53 47.68 -38.18 15.64
N GLY A 54 47.87 -38.66 14.41
CA GLY A 54 48.15 -40.08 14.19
C GLY A 54 48.06 -40.62 12.77
N CYS A 55 47.10 -40.15 11.97
CA CYS A 55 46.83 -40.74 10.64
C CYS A 55 47.60 -40.13 9.46
N GLY A 56 48.51 -39.19 9.71
CA GLY A 56 49.38 -38.62 8.68
C GLY A 56 48.77 -37.50 7.83
N HIS A 57 47.58 -36.98 8.19
CA HIS A 57 46.90 -35.89 7.46
C HIS A 57 47.49 -34.48 7.67
N ASP A 58 48.69 -34.38 8.24
CA ASP A 58 49.32 -33.09 8.54
C ASP A 58 49.59 -32.24 7.28
N SER A 59 49.62 -32.87 6.10
CA SER A 59 49.80 -32.23 4.79
C SER A 59 48.52 -32.11 3.96
N ASP A 60 47.38 -32.58 4.48
CA ASP A 60 46.13 -32.68 3.74
C ASP A 60 45.17 -31.55 4.13
N LEU A 61 44.24 -31.21 3.24
CA LEU A 61 43.11 -30.34 3.58
C LEU A 61 42.02 -31.20 4.23
N ILE A 62 41.65 -30.87 5.47
CA ILE A 62 40.68 -31.64 6.25
C ILE A 62 39.47 -30.79 6.69
N TRP A 63 38.36 -31.45 7.00
CA TRP A 63 37.09 -30.80 7.37
C TRP A 63 37.12 -30.23 8.79
N ALA A 64 36.86 -28.93 8.93
CA ALA A 64 36.70 -28.25 10.21
C ALA A 64 35.22 -28.16 10.60
N GLY A 65 34.92 -28.41 11.88
CA GLY A 65 33.55 -28.41 12.42
C GLY A 65 32.89 -27.03 12.50
N ASP A 66 33.65 -25.96 12.36
CA ASP A 66 33.16 -24.60 12.12
C ASP A 66 33.71 -24.12 10.78
N ILE A 67 32.81 -23.89 9.82
CA ILE A 67 33.16 -23.11 8.65
C ILE A 67 33.29 -21.66 9.13
N PRO A 68 34.46 -21.00 9.01
CA PRO A 68 34.52 -19.56 9.12
C PRO A 68 33.91 -19.02 7.82
N ASP A 69 32.61 -18.77 7.83
CA ASP A 69 31.97 -18.02 6.77
C ASP A 69 32.71 -16.69 6.61
N GLY A 70 33.21 -16.45 5.41
CA GLY A 70 33.79 -15.18 5.01
C GLY A 70 32.76 -14.05 5.14
N GLY A 71 32.73 -13.44 6.32
CA GLY A 71 32.84 -11.99 6.52
C GLY A 71 31.69 -11.10 6.04
N GLU A 72 30.67 -10.94 6.88
CA GLU A 72 30.54 -9.74 7.72
C GLU A 72 30.03 -10.15 9.11
N PRO A 73 30.42 -9.45 10.20
CA PRO A 73 30.41 -10.01 11.55
C PRO A 73 28.99 -10.22 12.10
N ALA A 74 28.67 -11.47 12.47
CA ALA A 74 27.44 -11.82 13.15
C ALA A 74 27.41 -11.21 14.56
N ALA A 75 26.35 -10.42 14.79
CA ALA A 75 25.91 -9.91 16.09
C ALA A 75 25.71 -11.04 17.12
N PRO A 76 25.72 -10.73 18.44
CA PRO A 76 25.41 -11.69 19.51
C PRO A 76 24.15 -12.51 19.22
N PRO A 77 24.00 -13.72 19.80
CA PRO A 77 22.93 -14.66 19.45
C PRO A 77 21.59 -13.93 19.41
N ALA A 78 21.01 -13.86 18.22
CA ALA A 78 19.66 -13.36 18.05
C ALA A 78 18.79 -14.18 19.00
N ALA A 79 18.01 -13.47 19.82
CA ALA A 79 16.85 -14.04 20.46
C ALA A 79 16.12 -14.95 19.46
N PRO A 80 15.45 -16.03 19.92
CA PRO A 80 14.54 -16.80 19.03
C PRO A 80 13.79 -15.80 18.15
N PRO A 81 13.66 -16.02 16.81
CA PRO A 81 13.04 -15.04 15.93
C PRO A 81 11.77 -14.59 16.64
N PRO A 82 11.63 -13.27 16.92
CA PRO A 82 10.53 -12.80 17.73
C PRO A 82 9.29 -13.43 17.14
N ALA A 83 8.58 -14.23 17.94
CA ALA A 83 7.43 -15.02 17.51
C ALA A 83 6.69 -14.20 16.46
N LEU A 84 6.67 -14.66 15.19
CA LEU A 84 6.27 -13.92 13.99
C LEU A 84 5.50 -12.68 14.42
N GLN A 85 6.18 -11.52 14.54
CA GLN A 85 5.51 -10.32 15.01
C GLN A 85 4.27 -10.21 14.14
N ALA A 86 3.10 -10.21 14.79
CA ALA A 86 1.83 -10.26 14.07
C ALA A 86 1.92 -9.21 12.94
N PRO A 87 1.58 -9.58 11.69
CA PRO A 87 1.88 -8.74 10.54
C PRO A 87 1.33 -7.34 10.78
N PHE A 88 2.13 -6.32 10.48
CA PHE A 88 1.76 -4.94 10.73
C PHE A 88 0.72 -4.52 9.70
N ARG A 89 -0.54 -4.68 10.10
CA ARG A 89 -1.72 -4.41 9.28
C ARG A 89 -2.58 -3.35 9.95
N PHE A 90 -3.62 -2.91 9.25
CA PHE A 90 -4.58 -1.95 9.75
C PHE A 90 -5.09 -2.34 11.13
N GLN A 91 -4.82 -1.46 12.09
CA GLN A 91 -5.23 -1.60 13.48
C GLN A 91 -5.63 -0.22 13.96
N LYS A 92 -6.91 0.13 13.75
CA LYS A 92 -7.42 1.40 14.25
C LYS A 92 -7.25 1.47 15.76
N TYR A 93 -6.85 2.63 16.27
CA TYR A 93 -6.70 2.86 17.70
C TYR A 93 -7.95 2.39 18.50
N ASN A 94 -7.75 1.55 19.51
CA ASN A 94 -8.79 0.91 20.33
C ASN A 94 -9.78 0.00 19.56
N GLY A 95 -9.51 -0.37 18.31
CA GLY A 95 -10.31 -1.31 17.55
C GLY A 95 -10.00 -2.77 17.87
N PRO A 96 -10.89 -3.73 17.55
CA PRO A 96 -10.60 -5.14 17.71
C PRO A 96 -9.47 -5.58 16.76
N ALA A 97 -8.61 -6.49 17.23
CA ALA A 97 -7.61 -7.10 16.37
C ALA A 97 -8.29 -8.08 15.39
N VAL A 98 -8.01 -7.93 14.10
CA VAL A 98 -8.46 -8.84 13.05
C VAL A 98 -7.29 -9.25 12.16
N SER A 99 -7.38 -10.45 11.57
CA SER A 99 -6.42 -10.91 10.57
C SER A 99 -6.82 -10.46 9.17
N PHE A 100 -5.83 -10.38 8.28
CA PHE A 100 -5.99 -10.05 6.88
C PHE A 100 -5.44 -11.18 5.99
N PRO A 101 -6.09 -11.51 4.85
CA PRO A 101 -7.38 -10.99 4.38
C PRO A 101 -8.53 -11.23 5.37
N LEU A 102 -9.53 -10.34 5.37
CA LEU A 102 -10.61 -10.39 6.36
C LEU A 102 -11.35 -11.73 6.30
N SER A 103 -11.39 -12.44 7.43
CA SER A 103 -12.14 -13.69 7.58
C SER A 103 -13.61 -13.44 7.93
N ALA A 104 -14.48 -14.44 7.72
CA ALA A 104 -15.88 -14.35 8.15
C ALA A 104 -16.04 -14.09 9.65
N ALA A 105 -15.16 -14.68 10.49
CA ALA A 105 -15.14 -14.42 11.92
C ALA A 105 -14.73 -12.96 12.23
N GLY A 106 -13.68 -12.46 11.54
CA GLY A 106 -13.27 -11.06 11.65
C GLY A 106 -14.36 -10.08 11.22
N ALA A 107 -15.04 -10.36 10.11
CA ALA A 107 -16.17 -9.56 9.64
C ALA A 107 -17.33 -9.55 10.66
N ALA A 108 -17.65 -10.70 11.26
CA ALA A 108 -18.65 -10.79 12.32
C ALA A 108 -18.24 -9.96 13.56
N THR A 109 -16.97 -10.00 13.97
CA THR A 109 -16.43 -9.15 15.04
C THR A 109 -16.56 -7.67 14.71
N LEU A 110 -16.19 -7.25 13.51
CA LEU A 110 -16.24 -5.84 13.10
C LEU A 110 -17.66 -5.31 12.96
N SER A 111 -18.62 -6.15 12.58
CA SER A 111 -20.03 -5.77 12.38
C SER A 111 -20.73 -5.20 13.62
N THR A 112 -20.17 -5.42 14.81
CA THR A 112 -20.68 -4.90 16.09
C THR A 112 -19.89 -3.71 16.61
N THR A 113 -18.97 -3.18 15.80
CA THR A 113 -18.11 -2.03 16.12
C THR A 113 -18.42 -0.85 15.21
N ASP A 114 -17.61 0.20 15.29
CA ASP A 114 -17.65 1.35 14.40
C ASP A 114 -16.74 1.20 13.17
N ALA A 115 -16.32 -0.02 12.85
CA ALA A 115 -15.62 -0.32 11.61
C ALA A 115 -16.52 -0.06 10.39
N GLU A 116 -15.98 0.63 9.39
CA GLU A 116 -16.75 1.05 8.23
C GLU A 116 -16.80 -0.05 7.17
N SER A 117 -18.02 -0.51 6.87
CA SER A 117 -18.33 -1.48 5.81
C SER A 117 -17.36 -2.67 5.74
N PRO A 118 -17.26 -3.51 6.81
CA PRO A 118 -16.48 -4.74 6.78
C PRO A 118 -17.07 -5.71 5.75
N VAL A 119 -16.31 -5.99 4.68
CA VAL A 119 -16.75 -6.78 3.53
C VAL A 119 -15.71 -7.86 3.21
N LEU A 120 -16.18 -9.06 2.83
CA LEU A 120 -15.30 -10.17 2.44
C LEU A 120 -14.80 -10.00 1.00
N SER A 121 -13.55 -10.39 0.74
CA SER A 121 -12.94 -10.31 -0.61
C SER A 121 -13.59 -11.23 -1.65
N THR A 122 -14.46 -12.15 -1.24
CA THR A 122 -15.15 -13.13 -2.11
C THR A 122 -16.42 -12.58 -2.77
N GLU A 123 -16.86 -11.36 -2.43
CA GLU A 123 -17.98 -10.72 -3.11
C GLU A 123 -17.60 -10.39 -4.56
N SER A 124 -18.57 -10.32 -5.49
CA SER A 124 -18.27 -10.16 -6.94
C SER A 124 -17.58 -8.82 -7.24
N LEU A 125 -16.25 -8.86 -7.38
CA LEU A 125 -15.43 -7.71 -7.74
C LEU A 125 -15.24 -7.60 -9.24
N VAL A 126 -14.97 -6.39 -9.70
CA VAL A 126 -14.38 -6.18 -11.03
C VAL A 126 -12.94 -6.68 -10.96
N GLU A 127 -12.58 -7.71 -11.73
CA GLU A 127 -11.18 -8.16 -11.83
C GLU A 127 -10.34 -7.15 -12.62
N PHE A 128 -9.22 -6.71 -12.07
CA PHE A 128 -8.29 -5.78 -12.70
C PHE A 128 -7.01 -6.51 -13.12
N PRO A 129 -6.39 -6.15 -14.25
CA PRO A 129 -5.01 -6.55 -14.52
C PRO A 129 -4.11 -6.13 -13.34
N PRO A 130 -3.19 -7.00 -12.87
CA PRO A 130 -2.30 -6.68 -11.74
C PRO A 130 -1.52 -5.37 -11.93
N ASP A 131 -1.17 -5.05 -13.18
CA ASP A 131 -0.40 -3.84 -13.52
C ASP A 131 -1.19 -2.53 -13.28
N TRP A 132 -2.52 -2.59 -13.17
CA TRP A 132 -3.38 -1.41 -13.00
C TRP A 132 -3.71 -1.12 -11.53
N ALA A 133 -3.61 -2.14 -10.68
CA ALA A 133 -3.82 -2.08 -9.25
C ALA A 133 -2.71 -2.90 -8.55
N PRO A 134 -1.46 -2.40 -8.55
CA PRO A 134 -0.34 -3.11 -7.91
C PRO A 134 -0.64 -3.38 -6.45
N ALA A 135 -0.21 -4.54 -5.94
CA ALA A 135 -0.49 -4.96 -4.56
C ALA A 135 -0.11 -3.89 -3.53
N ALA A 136 -0.89 -3.82 -2.45
CA ALA A 136 -0.57 -2.93 -1.35
C ALA A 136 0.80 -3.31 -0.74
N THR A 137 1.64 -2.31 -0.51
CA THR A 137 2.91 -2.49 0.22
C THR A 137 2.70 -2.25 1.71
N HIS A 138 3.50 -2.91 2.55
CA HIS A 138 3.42 -2.86 4.01
C HIS A 138 4.80 -2.68 4.67
N ALA A 139 4.79 -2.21 5.92
CA ALA A 139 6.01 -1.94 6.69
C ALA A 139 6.82 -3.20 7.03
N ASP A 140 6.17 -4.36 7.01
CA ASP A 140 6.66 -5.69 7.35
C ASP A 140 6.81 -6.61 6.12
N ASP A 141 6.71 -6.05 4.91
CA ASP A 141 7.06 -6.78 3.70
C ASP A 141 8.54 -7.21 3.74
N ALA A 142 8.88 -8.28 3.01
CA ALA A 142 10.26 -8.77 2.93
C ALA A 142 11.25 -7.70 2.41
N ASP A 143 10.77 -6.84 1.50
CA ASP A 143 11.44 -5.61 1.09
C ASP A 143 10.46 -4.44 1.26
N PRO A 144 10.53 -3.69 2.37
CA PRO A 144 9.64 -2.57 2.65
C PRO A 144 10.18 -1.25 2.09
N SER A 145 11.20 -1.25 1.22
CA SER A 145 11.85 -0.01 0.73
C SER A 145 10.88 0.93 0.03
N ALA A 146 10.02 0.40 -0.85
CA ALA A 146 8.99 1.17 -1.54
C ALA A 146 7.95 1.73 -0.56
N PHE A 147 7.54 0.94 0.43
CA PHE A 147 6.62 1.39 1.48
C PHE A 147 7.21 2.57 2.27
N TRP A 148 8.46 2.47 2.69
CA TRP A 148 9.09 3.51 3.49
C TRP A 148 9.35 4.80 2.70
N ALA A 149 9.76 4.70 1.43
CA ALA A 149 9.90 5.87 0.57
C ALA A 149 8.56 6.61 0.44
N GLU A 150 7.48 5.87 0.18
CA GLU A 150 6.15 6.46 0.07
C GLU A 150 5.62 7.02 1.40
N PHE A 151 5.88 6.34 2.52
CA PHE A 151 5.51 6.87 3.83
C PHE A 151 6.29 8.16 4.16
N GLU A 152 7.56 8.25 3.78
CA GLU A 152 8.36 9.47 3.95
C GLU A 152 7.78 10.66 3.20
N ASP A 153 7.25 10.46 1.98
CA ASP A 153 6.54 11.50 1.23
C ASP A 153 5.30 12.01 2.00
N VAL A 154 4.53 11.11 2.62
CA VAL A 154 3.37 11.51 3.44
C VAL A 154 3.83 12.29 4.67
N VAL A 155 4.91 11.86 5.32
CA VAL A 155 5.53 12.55 6.47
C VAL A 155 5.96 13.97 6.09
N ASP A 156 6.59 14.14 4.93
CA ASP A 156 7.03 15.46 4.46
C ASP A 156 5.86 16.38 4.14
N VAL A 157 4.79 15.86 3.55
CA VAL A 157 3.55 16.61 3.35
C VAL A 157 2.92 17.02 4.69
N GLN A 158 2.93 16.15 5.71
CA GLN A 158 2.42 16.49 7.04
C GLN A 158 3.27 17.55 7.74
N LEU A 159 4.60 17.45 7.68
CA LEU A 159 5.49 18.50 8.21
C LEU A 159 5.19 19.85 7.57
N LEU A 160 5.01 19.85 6.25
CA LEU A 160 4.75 21.07 5.50
C LEU A 160 3.41 21.71 5.84
N ARG A 161 2.34 20.90 5.91
CA ARG A 161 1.00 21.33 6.32
C ARG A 161 1.00 21.92 7.72
N ARG A 162 1.68 21.26 8.67
CA ARG A 162 1.78 21.72 10.07
C ARG A 162 2.57 23.02 10.19
N ALA A 163 3.61 23.20 9.39
CA ALA A 163 4.44 24.40 9.40
C ALA A 163 3.73 25.62 8.76
N ASN A 164 2.96 25.41 7.69
CA ASN A 164 2.26 26.49 7.00
C ASN A 164 0.89 26.01 6.43
N PRO A 165 -0.16 25.94 7.27
CA PRO A 165 -1.46 25.43 6.86
C PRO A 165 -2.16 26.29 5.80
N LEU A 166 -1.84 27.59 5.73
CA LEU A 166 -2.41 28.54 4.76
C LEU A 166 -1.62 28.60 3.45
N ARG A 167 -0.61 27.74 3.26
CA ARG A 167 0.13 27.66 2.00
C ARG A 167 -0.82 27.30 0.86
N PRO A 168 -0.70 27.92 -0.33
CA PRO A 168 -1.53 27.56 -1.48
C PRO A 168 -1.36 26.08 -1.85
N ALA A 169 -2.47 25.36 -2.02
CA ALA A 169 -2.44 23.98 -2.49
C ALA A 169 -1.94 23.86 -3.94
N SER A 170 -2.01 24.95 -4.71
CA SER A 170 -1.52 25.01 -6.09
C SER A 170 0.00 24.84 -6.22
N GLU A 171 0.74 24.95 -5.12
CA GLU A 171 2.18 24.64 -5.11
C GLU A 171 2.46 23.13 -5.12
N PHE A 172 1.46 22.29 -4.83
CA PHE A 172 1.58 20.84 -4.76
C PHE A 172 1.03 20.12 -5.99
N MET A 173 0.03 20.72 -6.66
CA MET A 173 -0.63 20.19 -7.84
C MET A 173 -1.40 21.29 -8.55
N SER A 174 -1.73 21.11 -9.83
CA SER A 174 -2.67 22.02 -10.49
C SER A 174 -4.08 21.74 -9.97
N LEU A 175 -4.74 22.79 -9.49
CA LEU A 175 -6.10 22.70 -8.96
C LEU A 175 -7.13 22.79 -10.10
N PRO A 176 -8.26 22.07 -9.99
CA PRO A 176 -9.39 22.29 -10.87
C PRO A 176 -9.98 23.70 -10.64
N GLU A 177 -10.69 24.24 -11.64
CA GLU A 177 -11.28 25.58 -11.56
C GLU A 177 -12.12 25.78 -10.29
N ILE A 178 -12.88 24.75 -9.90
CA ILE A 178 -13.78 24.80 -8.73
C ILE A 178 -13.05 24.86 -7.37
N MET A 179 -11.74 24.57 -7.34
CA MET A 179 -10.90 24.61 -6.13
C MET A 179 -9.77 25.64 -6.24
N LEU A 180 -9.81 26.55 -7.22
CA LEU A 180 -8.78 27.58 -7.35
C LEU A 180 -8.69 28.43 -6.08
N GLY A 181 -7.44 28.67 -5.64
CA GLY A 181 -7.15 29.46 -4.45
C GLY A 181 -7.22 28.68 -3.13
N TYR A 182 -7.53 27.38 -3.15
CA TYR A 182 -7.52 26.57 -1.93
C TYR A 182 -6.13 26.58 -1.30
N THR A 183 -6.10 26.74 0.02
CA THR A 183 -4.93 26.47 0.85
C THR A 183 -4.79 24.98 1.13
N MET A 184 -3.69 24.57 1.77
CA MET A 184 -3.54 23.20 2.26
C MET A 184 -4.68 22.82 3.22
N THR A 185 -5.06 23.71 4.14
CA THR A 185 -6.21 23.45 5.04
C THR A 185 -7.51 23.31 4.26
N ASP A 186 -7.80 24.21 3.32
CA ASP A 186 -9.04 24.12 2.52
C ASP A 186 -9.10 22.80 1.75
N GLY A 187 -7.96 22.37 1.19
CA GLY A 187 -7.85 21.09 0.51
C GLY A 187 -8.13 19.89 1.41
N ALA A 188 -7.54 19.84 2.62
CA ALA A 188 -7.81 18.77 3.58
C ALA A 188 -9.28 18.75 4.03
N GLU A 189 -9.87 19.93 4.26
CA GLU A 189 -11.26 20.07 4.69
C GLU A 189 -12.25 19.65 3.59
N ALA A 190 -11.93 19.99 2.34
CA ALA A 190 -12.74 19.66 1.16
C ALA A 190 -13.00 18.15 0.99
N VAL A 191 -12.17 17.31 1.59
CA VAL A 191 -12.28 15.85 1.53
C VAL A 191 -12.43 15.20 2.91
N HIS A 192 -12.83 15.96 3.93
CA HIS A 192 -12.91 15.46 5.31
C HIS A 192 -14.12 14.56 5.54
N SER A 193 -15.32 15.12 5.41
CA SER A 193 -16.62 14.47 5.70
C SER A 193 -17.70 14.89 4.70
N GLU A 194 -17.31 15.09 3.45
CA GLU A 194 -18.23 15.46 2.38
C GLU A 194 -19.18 14.33 2.02
N PHE A 195 -20.36 14.68 1.51
CA PHE A 195 -21.26 13.67 0.96
C PHE A 195 -20.61 13.02 -0.28
N PRO A 196 -20.69 11.69 -0.47
CA PRO A 196 -19.81 10.98 -1.42
C PRO A 196 -19.82 11.45 -2.88
N ASN A 197 -20.92 12.06 -3.35
CA ASN A 197 -21.02 12.57 -4.72
C ASN A 197 -20.92 14.10 -4.80
N THR A 198 -20.44 14.78 -3.75
CA THR A 198 -20.29 16.25 -3.69
C THR A 198 -19.48 16.75 -4.88
N TRP A 199 -18.22 16.31 -5.02
CA TRP A 199 -17.33 16.83 -6.05
C TRP A 199 -17.75 16.50 -7.49
N PRO A 200 -18.18 15.26 -7.81
CA PRO A 200 -18.73 14.99 -9.14
C PRO A 200 -19.98 15.84 -9.44
N SER A 201 -20.81 16.12 -8.44
CA SER A 201 -21.98 17.00 -8.61
C SER A 201 -21.58 18.46 -8.82
N GLU A 202 -20.59 18.97 -8.09
CA GLU A 202 -20.08 20.34 -8.27
C GLU A 202 -19.42 20.52 -9.65
N LEU A 203 -18.70 19.51 -10.15
CA LEU A 203 -18.17 19.53 -11.51
C LEU A 203 -19.28 19.66 -12.56
N VAL A 204 -20.34 18.86 -12.44
CA VAL A 204 -21.48 18.94 -13.36
C VAL A 204 -22.12 20.31 -13.30
N LYS A 205 -22.38 20.85 -12.10
CA LYS A 205 -22.95 22.20 -11.93
C LYS A 205 -22.06 23.26 -12.57
N HIS A 206 -20.74 23.18 -12.36
CA HIS A 206 -19.77 24.09 -12.96
C HIS A 206 -19.83 24.04 -14.48
N LEU A 207 -19.77 22.84 -15.08
CA LEU A 207 -19.83 22.65 -16.53
C LEU A 207 -21.14 23.16 -17.14
N LEU A 208 -22.28 22.88 -16.51
CA LEU A 208 -23.59 23.36 -16.95
C LEU A 208 -23.66 24.90 -16.88
N SER A 209 -23.13 25.51 -15.82
CA SER A 209 -23.08 26.97 -15.67
C SER A 209 -22.27 27.66 -16.78
N ARG A 210 -21.28 26.95 -17.35
CA ARG A 210 -20.46 27.39 -18.49
C ARG A 210 -21.09 27.07 -19.85
N GLY A 211 -22.30 26.52 -19.88
CA GLY A 211 -23.03 26.20 -21.12
C GLY A 211 -22.64 24.87 -21.76
N THR A 212 -21.87 24.02 -21.08
CA THR A 212 -21.56 22.66 -21.53
C THR A 212 -22.86 21.86 -21.58
N ARG A 213 -23.02 21.02 -22.60
CA ARG A 213 -24.24 20.22 -22.79
C ARG A 213 -23.93 18.73 -22.74
N MET A 214 -24.98 17.94 -22.52
CA MET A 214 -24.95 16.51 -22.77
C MET A 214 -24.53 16.24 -24.22
N ASP A 215 -23.72 15.21 -24.42
CA ASP A 215 -23.35 14.75 -25.75
C ASP A 215 -24.55 14.08 -26.43
N PRO A 216 -25.10 14.67 -27.52
CA PRO A 216 -26.27 14.14 -28.19
C PRO A 216 -26.01 12.78 -28.88
N GLN A 217 -24.75 12.37 -29.04
CA GLN A 217 -24.36 11.10 -29.64
C GLN A 217 -24.40 9.93 -28.64
N ILE A 218 -24.54 10.22 -27.34
CA ILE A 218 -24.43 9.20 -26.29
C ILE A 218 -25.79 8.84 -25.71
N VAL A 219 -26.55 9.81 -25.21
CA VAL A 219 -27.92 9.58 -24.73
C VAL A 219 -28.90 10.30 -25.66
N PRO A 220 -29.80 9.59 -26.36
CA PRO A 220 -30.80 10.21 -27.21
C PRO A 220 -31.71 11.16 -26.43
N GLN A 221 -31.91 12.37 -26.96
CA GLN A 221 -32.87 13.32 -26.43
C GLN A 221 -34.29 13.01 -26.91
N ARG A 222 -35.26 13.15 -26.02
CA ARG A 222 -36.70 12.96 -26.32
C ARG A 222 -37.33 14.18 -26.97
N SER A 223 -36.75 15.36 -26.78
CA SER A 223 -37.23 16.63 -27.32
C SER A 223 -36.10 17.66 -27.34
N ALA A 224 -36.35 18.84 -27.92
CA ALA A 224 -35.39 19.95 -27.91
C ALA A 224 -35.08 20.51 -26.49
N THR A 225 -35.87 20.16 -25.48
CA THR A 225 -35.74 20.63 -24.09
C THR A 225 -35.93 19.47 -23.11
N ASP A 226 -35.14 18.41 -23.27
CA ASP A 226 -35.26 17.18 -22.48
C ASP A 226 -34.53 17.27 -21.13
N PHE A 227 -35.19 17.83 -20.11
CA PHE A 227 -34.67 17.91 -18.73
C PHE A 227 -34.41 16.54 -18.09
N VAL A 228 -35.18 15.51 -18.47
CA VAL A 228 -35.15 14.20 -17.78
C VAL A 228 -33.93 13.38 -18.22
N ASN A 229 -33.61 13.35 -19.52
CA ASN A 229 -32.41 12.66 -20.01
C ASN A 229 -31.14 13.56 -19.96
N THR A 230 -31.22 14.74 -19.35
CA THR A 230 -30.07 15.65 -19.15
C THR A 230 -29.78 15.85 -17.65
N ASP A 231 -30.23 16.94 -17.03
CA ASP A 231 -29.95 17.31 -15.65
C ASP A 231 -30.30 16.20 -14.64
N VAL A 232 -31.48 15.59 -14.79
CA VAL A 232 -31.94 14.51 -13.88
C VAL A 232 -31.06 13.26 -14.03
N LEU A 233 -30.67 12.92 -15.25
CA LEU A 233 -29.80 11.77 -15.52
C LEU A 233 -28.38 12.02 -15.00
N LEU A 234 -27.83 13.22 -15.15
CA LEU A 234 -26.52 13.60 -14.60
C LEU A 234 -26.52 13.52 -13.07
N SER A 235 -27.58 14.00 -12.41
CA SER A 235 -27.75 13.88 -10.96
C SER A 235 -27.81 12.42 -10.51
N ARG A 236 -28.58 11.58 -11.23
CA ARG A 236 -28.62 10.13 -10.98
C ARG A 236 -27.26 9.47 -11.18
N MET A 237 -26.53 9.86 -12.22
CA MET A 237 -25.22 9.32 -12.56
C MET A 237 -24.20 9.55 -11.45
N ALA A 238 -24.17 10.75 -10.85
CA ALA A 238 -23.23 11.06 -9.78
C ALA A 238 -23.40 10.13 -8.56
N GLY A 239 -24.64 9.83 -8.15
CA GLY A 239 -24.91 8.87 -7.08
C GLY A 239 -24.68 7.41 -7.50
N TRP A 240 -25.06 7.06 -8.73
CA TRP A 240 -24.88 5.71 -9.27
C TRP A 240 -23.40 5.34 -9.36
N ALA A 241 -22.53 6.23 -9.86
CA ALA A 241 -21.11 5.97 -10.01
C ALA A 241 -20.45 5.57 -8.67
N VAL A 242 -20.68 6.37 -7.63
CA VAL A 242 -20.19 6.09 -6.28
C VAL A 242 -20.71 4.74 -5.78
N SER A 243 -22.00 4.44 -5.99
CA SER A 243 -22.63 3.20 -5.56
C SER A 243 -22.00 1.96 -6.22
N GLU A 244 -21.64 2.04 -7.50
CA GLU A 244 -21.04 0.91 -8.22
C GLU A 244 -19.59 0.64 -7.82
N VAL A 245 -18.83 1.70 -7.52
CA VAL A 245 -17.41 1.58 -7.17
C VAL A 245 -17.22 1.09 -5.73
N SER A 246 -18.11 1.50 -4.82
CA SER A 246 -17.94 1.30 -3.37
C SER A 246 -17.68 -0.17 -2.97
N PRO A 247 -18.46 -1.18 -3.42
CA PRO A 247 -18.22 -2.57 -3.03
C PRO A 247 -16.82 -3.06 -3.40
N THR A 248 -16.34 -2.69 -4.58
CA THR A 248 -15.01 -3.10 -5.03
C THR A 248 -13.90 -2.47 -4.20
N ALA A 249 -14.00 -1.16 -3.93
CA ALA A 249 -13.04 -0.46 -3.09
C ALA A 249 -12.97 -1.03 -1.66
N PHE A 250 -14.12 -1.32 -1.04
CA PHE A 250 -14.17 -1.86 0.33
C PHE A 250 -13.69 -3.30 0.42
N ALA A 251 -14.01 -4.15 -0.55
CA ALA A 251 -13.46 -5.50 -0.59
C ALA A 251 -11.93 -5.50 -0.75
N CYS A 252 -11.37 -4.59 -1.56
CA CYS A 252 -9.92 -4.42 -1.65
C CYS A 252 -9.31 -3.96 -0.31
N LYS A 253 -9.97 -3.03 0.41
CA LYS A 253 -9.53 -2.58 1.74
C LYS A 253 -9.42 -3.71 2.73
N TRP A 254 -10.50 -4.44 2.92
CA TRP A 254 -10.56 -5.54 3.89
C TRP A 254 -9.82 -6.79 3.41
N GLY A 255 -9.55 -6.91 2.11
CA GLY A 255 -8.67 -7.94 1.56
C GLY A 255 -7.19 -7.69 1.85
N ASN A 256 -6.72 -6.44 1.81
CA ASN A 256 -5.30 -6.10 1.96
C ASN A 256 -4.91 -5.71 3.39
N GLY A 257 -5.76 -4.94 4.09
CA GLY A 257 -5.45 -4.51 5.46
C GLY A 257 -4.26 -3.56 5.57
N ARG A 258 -4.01 -2.70 4.57
CA ARG A 258 -2.93 -1.71 4.64
C ARG A 258 -3.17 -0.72 5.78
N ALA A 259 -2.18 -0.58 6.67
CA ALA A 259 -2.22 0.38 7.77
C ALA A 259 -2.26 1.82 7.25
N ARG A 260 -3.00 2.67 7.94
CA ARG A 260 -3.10 4.11 7.67
C ARG A 260 -1.79 4.82 8.04
N PRO A 261 -1.47 5.96 7.40
CA PRO A 261 -0.26 6.70 7.74
C PRO A 261 -0.15 7.07 9.24
N GLU A 262 -1.27 7.41 9.88
CA GLU A 262 -1.32 7.71 11.32
C GLU A 262 -0.91 6.53 12.20
N GLU A 263 -1.27 5.30 11.82
CA GLU A 263 -0.97 4.07 12.57
C GLU A 263 0.52 3.76 12.50
N VAL A 264 1.12 3.95 11.31
CA VAL A 264 2.55 3.81 11.08
C VAL A 264 3.32 4.89 11.83
N ALA A 265 2.93 6.15 11.69
CA ALA A 265 3.57 7.28 12.38
C ALA A 265 3.54 7.08 13.90
N TRP A 266 2.41 6.65 14.43
CA TRP A 266 2.27 6.34 15.84
C TRP A 266 3.19 5.19 16.25
N ALA A 267 3.17 4.06 15.54
CA ALA A 267 4.02 2.92 15.86
C ALA A 267 5.53 3.26 15.77
N VAL A 268 5.93 4.11 14.81
CA VAL A 268 7.29 4.67 14.74
C VAL A 268 7.60 5.52 15.97
N SER A 269 6.69 6.41 16.38
CA SER A 269 6.87 7.27 17.56
C SER A 269 7.03 6.48 18.87
N GLN A 270 6.40 5.30 18.95
CA GLN A 270 6.47 4.40 20.10
C GLN A 270 7.66 3.43 20.05
N GLY A 271 8.42 3.40 18.94
CA GLY A 271 9.50 2.43 18.74
C GLY A 271 9.01 0.99 18.51
N ASN A 272 7.76 0.82 18.07
CA ASN A 272 7.10 -0.47 17.91
C ASN A 272 7.26 -1.09 16.51
N LEU A 273 7.97 -0.42 15.59
CA LEU A 273 8.24 -0.89 14.23
C LEU A 273 9.73 -1.13 14.02
N PRO A 274 10.16 -2.35 13.62
CA PRO A 274 11.53 -2.60 13.20
C PRO A 274 11.81 -2.02 11.81
N GLY A 275 13.07 -1.89 11.41
CA GLY A 275 13.46 -1.56 10.03
C GLY A 275 13.17 -0.13 9.56
N VAL A 276 12.64 0.75 10.42
CA VAL A 276 12.32 2.14 10.05
C VAL A 276 13.61 2.87 9.59
N PRO A 277 13.59 3.63 8.48
CA PRO A 277 14.70 4.51 8.12
C PRO A 277 14.99 5.59 9.16
N ALA A 278 16.26 5.97 9.31
CA ALA A 278 16.69 6.96 10.29
C ALA A 278 16.11 8.37 10.02
N SER A 279 15.96 8.75 8.75
CA SER A 279 15.33 10.00 8.33
C SER A 279 13.88 10.09 8.82
N ILE A 280 13.09 9.04 8.59
CA ILE A 280 11.69 8.93 9.02
C ILE A 280 11.58 8.98 10.54
N ARG A 281 12.41 8.22 11.27
CA ARG A 281 12.42 8.30 12.75
C ARG A 281 12.65 9.72 13.24
N ALA A 282 13.65 10.41 12.70
CA ALA A 282 13.94 11.79 13.11
C ALA A 282 12.78 12.74 12.83
N LYS A 283 12.16 12.63 11.64
CA LYS A 283 10.98 13.44 11.24
C LYS A 283 9.80 13.20 12.19
N ILE A 284 9.46 11.93 12.46
CA ILE A 284 8.34 11.57 13.35
C ILE A 284 8.61 12.00 14.80
N THR A 285 9.82 11.81 15.33
CA THR A 285 10.16 12.28 16.67
C THR A 285 9.98 13.80 16.79
N ASN A 286 10.33 14.56 15.74
CA ASN A 286 10.16 16.01 15.72
C ASN A 286 8.69 16.47 15.63
N MET A 287 7.75 15.59 15.27
CA MET A 287 6.32 15.92 15.26
C MET A 287 5.68 15.96 16.65
N THR A 288 6.36 15.39 17.67
CA THR A 288 5.90 15.32 19.08
C THR A 288 4.46 14.83 19.21
N LEU A 289 4.14 13.69 18.58
CA LEU A 289 2.81 13.10 18.60
C LEU A 289 2.43 12.66 20.04
N VAL A 290 1.24 13.05 20.49
CA VAL A 290 0.62 12.62 21.76
C VAL A 290 -0.40 11.49 21.49
N SER A 291 -0.96 11.44 20.29
CA SER A 291 -1.83 10.37 19.81
C SER A 291 -1.56 10.06 18.33
N ALA A 292 -2.11 8.95 17.81
CA ALA A 292 -2.04 8.64 16.39
C ALA A 292 -2.72 9.72 15.52
N THR A 293 -3.88 10.23 15.96
CA THR A 293 -4.69 11.16 15.15
C THR A 293 -4.00 12.52 14.97
N ASP A 294 -3.07 12.88 15.85
CA ASP A 294 -2.22 14.09 15.77
C ASP A 294 -1.41 14.15 14.46
N PHE A 295 -1.19 13.02 13.79
CA PHE A 295 -0.52 12.96 12.49
C PHE A 295 -1.37 13.57 11.38
N THR A 296 -2.69 13.46 11.48
CA THR A 296 -3.63 13.82 10.41
C THR A 296 -4.09 15.28 10.51
N ALA A 297 -4.86 15.73 9.52
CA ALA A 297 -5.59 16.99 9.59
C ALA A 297 -6.87 16.92 10.44
N TYR A 298 -7.29 15.72 10.84
CA TYR A 298 -8.60 15.46 11.42
C TYR A 298 -8.47 15.08 12.90
N PRO A 299 -9.22 15.73 13.81
CA PRO A 299 -9.15 15.41 15.23
C PRO A 299 -9.39 13.92 15.55
N GLU A 300 -10.27 13.26 14.81
CA GLU A 300 -10.62 11.84 14.92
C GLU A 300 -9.71 10.88 14.14
N GLY A 301 -8.77 11.42 13.36
CA GLY A 301 -7.88 10.66 12.49
C GLY A 301 -8.56 10.17 11.21
N SER A 302 -8.01 9.11 10.63
CA SER A 302 -8.57 8.52 9.41
C SER A 302 -9.88 7.74 9.66
N PRO A 303 -10.73 7.53 8.63
CA PRO A 303 -11.89 6.63 8.74
C PRO A 303 -11.53 5.22 9.21
N ARG A 304 -12.47 4.51 9.85
CA ARG A 304 -12.23 3.21 10.54
C ARG A 304 -12.28 2.03 9.57
N HIS A 305 -11.49 2.12 8.52
CA HIS A 305 -11.24 1.07 7.54
C HIS A 305 -9.81 1.18 6.98
N PRO A 306 -9.24 0.09 6.39
CA PRO A 306 -7.90 0.09 5.82
C PRO A 306 -7.64 1.18 4.77
N SER A 307 -6.36 1.49 4.57
CA SER A 307 -5.91 2.59 3.69
C SER A 307 -6.11 2.28 2.21
N TYR A 308 -5.73 1.09 1.76
CA TYR A 308 -5.64 0.79 0.33
C TYR A 308 -6.90 0.11 -0.23
N PRO A 309 -7.47 0.54 -1.37
CA PRO A 309 -7.23 1.79 -2.08
C PRO A 309 -7.97 2.96 -1.43
N ALA A 310 -7.70 4.19 -1.81
CA ALA A 310 -8.46 5.34 -1.34
C ALA A 310 -9.86 5.37 -1.97
N MET A 311 -10.91 5.29 -1.14
CA MET A 311 -12.30 5.32 -1.62
C MET A 311 -12.67 6.69 -2.22
N HIS A 312 -12.22 7.81 -1.66
CA HIS A 312 -12.54 9.13 -2.24
C HIS A 312 -12.03 9.25 -3.68
N SER A 313 -10.84 8.72 -3.94
CA SER A 313 -10.19 8.67 -5.24
C SER A 313 -10.97 7.77 -6.21
N ALA A 314 -11.43 6.60 -5.75
CA ALA A 314 -12.26 5.70 -6.56
C ALA A 314 -13.66 6.27 -6.83
N ALA A 315 -14.27 6.91 -5.82
CA ALA A 315 -15.60 7.50 -5.88
C ALA A 315 -15.65 8.71 -6.83
N SER A 316 -14.58 9.51 -6.85
CA SER A 316 -14.53 10.72 -7.67
C SER A 316 -14.85 10.37 -9.11
N SER A 317 -14.01 9.55 -9.78
CA SER A 317 -14.19 8.93 -11.11
C SER A 317 -14.89 9.79 -12.18
N ALA A 318 -14.97 11.10 -11.96
CA ALA A 318 -15.90 12.00 -12.61
C ALA A 318 -15.38 12.34 -13.99
N ALA A 319 -14.06 12.44 -14.12
CA ALA A 319 -13.40 12.69 -15.39
C ALA A 319 -13.86 11.69 -16.47
N LEU A 320 -14.00 10.40 -16.14
CA LEU A 320 -14.44 9.41 -17.11
C LEU A 320 -15.90 9.62 -17.51
N TRP A 321 -16.84 9.50 -16.58
CA TRP A 321 -18.25 9.43 -16.94
C TRP A 321 -18.82 10.78 -17.38
N VAL A 322 -18.33 11.89 -16.82
CA VAL A 322 -18.72 13.24 -17.28
C VAL A 322 -18.26 13.43 -18.72
N ALA A 323 -17.03 13.03 -19.04
CA ALA A 323 -16.50 13.12 -20.39
C ALA A 323 -17.25 12.22 -21.37
N VAL A 324 -17.75 11.07 -20.93
CA VAL A 324 -18.61 10.21 -21.75
C VAL A 324 -19.99 10.87 -21.95
N MET A 325 -20.62 11.41 -20.92
CA MET A 325 -22.00 11.89 -21.01
C MET A 325 -22.14 13.31 -21.57
N MET A 326 -21.11 14.14 -21.44
CA MET A 326 -21.12 15.55 -21.85
C MET A 326 -20.16 15.79 -23.01
N ASP A 327 -20.43 16.83 -23.81
CA ASP A 327 -19.57 17.28 -24.89
C ASP A 327 -18.51 18.23 -24.32
N LEU A 328 -17.40 17.65 -23.83
CA LEU A 328 -16.32 18.39 -23.20
C LEU A 328 -15.27 18.83 -24.22
N SER A 329 -14.88 20.10 -24.15
CA SER A 329 -13.63 20.55 -24.75
C SER A 329 -12.42 19.89 -24.07
N ARG A 330 -11.25 19.92 -24.74
CA ARG A 330 -10.00 19.41 -24.16
C ARG A 330 -9.66 20.07 -22.82
N ALA A 331 -9.91 21.36 -22.68
CA ALA A 331 -9.65 22.10 -21.44
C ALA A 331 -10.58 21.64 -20.30
N GLN A 332 -11.86 21.39 -20.60
CA GLN A 332 -12.82 20.90 -19.61
C GLN A 332 -12.54 19.46 -19.19
N LEU A 333 -12.10 18.60 -20.12
CA LEU A 333 -11.64 17.26 -19.77
C LEU A 333 -10.39 17.30 -18.87
N ALA A 334 -9.43 18.17 -19.18
CA ALA A 334 -8.26 18.36 -18.33
C ALA A 334 -8.66 18.87 -16.93
N ASP A 335 -9.60 19.80 -16.84
CA ASP A 335 -10.11 20.30 -15.56
C ASP A 335 -10.84 19.21 -14.75
N ALA A 336 -11.64 18.38 -15.40
CA ALA A 336 -12.28 17.23 -14.76
C ALA A 336 -11.26 16.22 -14.21
N ARG A 337 -10.15 15.97 -14.93
CA ARG A 337 -9.04 15.13 -14.45
C ARG A 337 -8.32 15.76 -13.26
N ARG A 338 -8.14 17.09 -13.27
CA ARG A 338 -7.58 17.82 -12.11
C ARG A 338 -8.48 17.70 -10.89
N LEU A 339 -9.81 17.63 -11.05
CA LEU A 339 -10.70 17.40 -9.92
C LEU A 339 -10.49 16.03 -9.29
N ASP A 340 -10.56 14.96 -10.08
CA ASP A 340 -10.34 13.59 -9.58
C ASP A 340 -8.97 13.48 -8.89
N TRP A 341 -7.93 14.08 -9.51
CA TRP A 341 -6.60 14.16 -8.92
C TRP A 341 -6.58 14.95 -7.62
N ALA A 342 -7.20 16.12 -7.56
CA ALA A 342 -7.22 16.97 -6.38
C ALA A 342 -7.91 16.30 -5.20
N VAL A 343 -9.10 15.72 -5.42
CA VAL A 343 -9.83 14.94 -4.40
C VAL A 343 -8.95 13.81 -3.85
N SER A 344 -8.21 13.13 -4.72
CA SER A 344 -7.30 12.05 -4.29
C SER A 344 -6.12 12.58 -3.45
N ARG A 345 -5.39 13.57 -3.95
CA ARG A 345 -4.17 14.11 -3.32
C ARG A 345 -4.46 14.86 -2.04
N PHE A 346 -5.64 15.47 -1.93
CA PHE A 346 -6.07 16.07 -0.68
C PHE A 346 -6.23 15.06 0.45
N ARG A 347 -6.47 13.76 0.17
CA ARG A 347 -6.41 12.72 1.21
C ARG A 347 -4.99 12.47 1.73
N THR A 348 -3.98 12.55 0.86
CA THR A 348 -2.57 12.51 1.29
C THR A 348 -2.20 13.77 2.05
N LEU A 349 -2.67 14.93 1.59
CA LEU A 349 -2.50 16.20 2.29
C LEU A 349 -3.08 16.12 3.72
N ALA A 350 -4.27 15.53 3.87
CA ALA A 350 -4.90 15.29 5.17
C ALA A 350 -4.20 14.22 6.03
N GLY A 351 -3.23 13.49 5.49
CA GLY A 351 -2.44 12.48 6.21
C GLY A 351 -3.15 11.14 6.35
N VAL A 352 -4.15 10.84 5.53
CA VAL A 352 -4.97 9.62 5.67
C VAL A 352 -4.75 8.57 4.57
N HIS A 353 -4.05 8.91 3.49
CA HIS A 353 -3.77 8.00 2.36
C HIS A 353 -2.38 8.21 1.76
N TYR A 354 -1.80 7.15 1.22
CA TYR A 354 -0.56 7.19 0.42
C TYR A 354 -0.85 7.54 -1.05
N ASP A 355 0.20 7.78 -1.85
CA ASP A 355 0.05 8.11 -3.29
C ASP A 355 -0.52 6.92 -4.09
N SER A 356 0.00 5.73 -3.86
CA SER A 356 -0.44 4.47 -4.45
C SER A 356 -1.89 4.13 -4.09
N ASP A 357 -2.33 4.39 -2.85
CA ASP A 357 -3.75 4.25 -2.47
C ASP A 357 -4.64 5.11 -3.39
N ASN A 358 -4.20 6.33 -3.67
CA ASN A 358 -4.92 7.30 -4.47
C ASN A 358 -4.95 6.93 -5.94
N ARG A 359 -3.79 6.59 -6.52
CA ARG A 359 -3.68 6.17 -7.92
C ARG A 359 -4.47 4.91 -8.19
N VAL A 360 -4.35 3.90 -7.33
CA VAL A 360 -5.14 2.68 -7.48
C VAL A 360 -6.61 2.95 -7.28
N GLY A 361 -6.99 3.81 -6.34
CA GLY A 361 -8.38 4.26 -6.19
C GLY A 361 -8.93 4.83 -7.49
N LEU A 362 -8.22 5.79 -8.11
CA LEU A 362 -8.60 6.38 -9.40
C LEU A 362 -8.73 5.33 -10.52
N SER A 363 -7.77 4.40 -10.61
CA SER A 363 -7.79 3.30 -11.59
C SER A 363 -8.98 2.36 -11.39
N ILE A 364 -9.27 1.96 -10.14
CA ILE A 364 -10.43 1.11 -9.80
C ILE A 364 -11.72 1.83 -10.14
N GLY A 365 -11.87 3.10 -9.74
CA GLY A 365 -13.05 3.91 -10.04
C GLY A 365 -13.30 4.01 -11.54
N GLN A 366 -12.27 4.37 -12.31
CA GLN A 366 -12.36 4.45 -13.77
C GLN A 366 -12.77 3.10 -14.38
N GLU A 367 -12.17 1.99 -13.98
CA GLU A 367 -12.39 0.70 -14.63
C GLU A 367 -13.74 0.07 -14.24
N VAL A 368 -14.20 0.22 -13.00
CA VAL A 368 -15.56 -0.19 -12.61
C VAL A 368 -16.58 0.56 -13.46
N ILE A 369 -16.45 1.88 -13.55
CA ILE A 369 -17.37 2.70 -14.33
C ILE A 369 -17.27 2.37 -15.82
N ALA A 370 -16.07 2.21 -16.38
CA ALA A 370 -15.88 1.85 -17.79
C ALA A 370 -16.62 0.55 -18.17
N ARG A 371 -16.62 -0.45 -17.27
CA ARG A 371 -17.32 -1.72 -17.52
C ARG A 371 -18.83 -1.64 -17.36
N ARG A 372 -19.31 -0.87 -16.38
CA ARG A 372 -20.74 -0.81 -16.01
C ARG A 372 -21.53 0.24 -16.79
N LEU A 373 -20.89 1.33 -17.20
CA LEU A 373 -21.53 2.49 -17.82
C LEU A 373 -22.28 2.17 -19.12
N PRO A 374 -21.78 1.32 -20.04
CA PRO A 374 -22.53 0.95 -21.25
C PRO A 374 -23.90 0.35 -20.94
N ASP A 375 -23.97 -0.57 -19.98
CA ASP A 375 -25.23 -1.22 -19.60
C ASP A 375 -26.15 -0.30 -18.81
N PHE A 376 -25.59 0.59 -17.99
CA PHE A 376 -26.37 1.62 -17.31
C PHE A 376 -27.02 2.58 -18.30
N LEU A 377 -26.25 3.16 -19.21
CA LEU A 377 -26.77 4.14 -20.18
C LEU A 377 -27.71 3.51 -21.22
N ALA A 378 -27.55 2.21 -21.53
CA ALA A 378 -28.47 1.50 -22.42
C ALA A 378 -29.92 1.48 -21.90
N GLN A 379 -30.13 1.54 -20.58
CA GLN A 379 -31.46 1.68 -19.97
C GLN A 379 -32.15 3.00 -20.35
N PHE A 380 -31.39 3.98 -20.82
CA PHE A 380 -31.84 5.29 -21.27
C PHE A 380 -31.76 5.47 -22.79
N GLY A 381 -31.53 4.37 -23.53
CA GLY A 381 -31.49 4.36 -25.00
C GLY A 381 -30.12 4.58 -25.62
N ALA A 382 -29.04 4.61 -24.83
CA ALA A 382 -27.69 4.72 -25.37
C ALA A 382 -27.25 3.46 -26.13
N ASP A 383 -26.47 3.65 -27.20
CA ASP A 383 -25.74 2.57 -27.87
C ASP A 383 -24.51 2.18 -27.03
N ARG A 384 -24.47 0.92 -26.59
CA ARG A 384 -23.35 0.37 -25.79
C ARG A 384 -22.00 0.52 -26.48
N ASP A 385 -21.94 0.31 -27.78
CA ASP A 385 -20.68 0.38 -28.53
C ASP A 385 -20.24 1.82 -28.75
N ALA A 386 -21.18 2.76 -28.88
CA ALA A 386 -20.86 4.19 -28.87
C ALA A 386 -20.26 4.62 -27.52
N VAL A 387 -20.88 4.17 -26.41
CA VAL A 387 -20.37 4.43 -25.05
C VAL A 387 -18.98 3.82 -24.87
N ARG A 388 -18.76 2.56 -25.26
CA ARG A 388 -17.44 1.91 -25.19
C ARG A 388 -16.37 2.64 -26.00
N ARG A 389 -16.69 3.04 -27.25
CA ARG A 389 -15.75 3.82 -28.08
C ARG A 389 -15.37 5.13 -27.42
N LYS A 390 -16.35 5.84 -26.83
CA LYS A 390 -16.08 7.12 -26.17
C LYS A 390 -15.26 6.94 -24.89
N ILE A 391 -15.54 5.90 -24.09
CA ILE A 391 -14.73 5.51 -22.92
C ILE A 391 -13.26 5.39 -23.33
N GLU A 392 -12.93 4.60 -24.34
CA GLU A 392 -11.54 4.38 -24.76
C GLU A 392 -10.83 5.66 -25.24
N GLN A 393 -11.58 6.68 -25.68
CA GLN A 393 -11.01 7.98 -26.08
C GLN A 393 -10.68 8.90 -24.89
N VAL A 394 -11.37 8.75 -23.76
CA VAL A 394 -11.28 9.72 -22.64
C VAL A 394 -10.59 9.15 -21.40
N ARG A 395 -10.32 7.84 -21.36
CA ARG A 395 -9.57 7.17 -20.29
C ARG A 395 -8.27 7.89 -19.96
N THR A 396 -7.92 7.84 -18.69
CA THR A 396 -6.70 8.43 -18.13
C THR A 396 -5.82 7.33 -17.58
N ASP A 397 -4.52 7.40 -17.87
CA ASP A 397 -3.53 6.57 -17.19
C ASP A 397 -3.14 7.24 -15.87
N TRP A 398 -3.81 6.83 -14.79
CA TRP A 398 -3.56 7.39 -13.46
C TRP A 398 -2.23 6.97 -12.84
N SER A 399 -1.55 5.97 -13.42
CA SER A 399 -0.21 5.55 -12.94
C SER A 399 0.86 6.59 -13.28
N THR A 400 0.71 7.29 -14.40
CA THR A 400 1.66 8.29 -14.91
C THR A 400 1.16 9.73 -14.78
N TYR A 401 -0.13 9.94 -14.48
CA TYR A 401 -0.71 11.27 -14.34
C TYR A 401 -0.01 12.09 -13.23
N THR A 402 0.39 13.31 -13.57
CA THR A 402 1.14 14.21 -12.67
C THR A 402 0.32 15.38 -12.13
N GLY A 403 -0.85 15.65 -12.70
CA GLY A 403 -1.68 16.79 -12.32
C GLY A 403 -1.15 18.15 -12.79
N PHE A 404 -0.18 18.20 -13.72
CA PHE A 404 0.30 19.44 -14.35
C PHE A 404 -0.01 19.55 -15.85
N GLU A 405 -0.65 18.52 -16.40
CA GLU A 405 -1.06 18.45 -17.80
C GLU A 405 -2.26 19.36 -18.15
#